data_AF-A0A554R171-F1
#
_entry.id   AF-A0A554R171-F1
#
_cell.length_a   1.000
_cell.length_b   1.000
_cell.length_c   1.000
_cell.angle_alpha   90.00
_cell.angle_beta   90.00
_cell.angle_gamma   90.00
#
_symmetry.space_group_name_H-M   'P 1'
#
loop_
_entity.id
_entity.type
_entity.pdbx_description
1 polymer ?
#
loop_
_entity_poly.entity_id
_entity_poly.type
_entity_poly.pdbx_seq_one_letter_code
_entity_poly.pdbx_strand_id
1 'polypeptide(L)' 'MGYTDFTYCRTWAGFVYVTFVIDCFSQAIVGWHASTVKDTAIVTTVLKMAL' A
#
# COMPACT_ATOMS: atom_id res chain seq x y z
N MET A 1 -2.86 2.07 -15.79
CA MET A 1 -3.90 1.30 -15.08
C MET A 1 -3.17 0.39 -14.11
N GLY A 2 -2.99 0.81 -12.85
CA GLY A 2 -2.24 0.04 -11.84
C GLY A 2 -3.19 -0.73 -10.94
N TYR A 3 -2.73 -1.85 -10.37
CA TYR A 3 -3.46 -2.61 -9.36
C TYR A 3 -2.92 -2.24 -7.97
N THR A 4 -3.79 -2.13 -6.97
CA THR A 4 -3.42 -1.79 -5.58
C THR A 4 -3.90 -2.89 -4.65
N ASP A 5 -3.00 -3.42 -3.84
CA ASP A 5 -3.30 -4.50 -2.89
C ASP A 5 -3.12 -4.01 -1.43
N PHE A 6 -4.01 -4.43 -0.54
CA PHE A 6 -4.04 -4.06 0.88
C PHE A 6 -3.90 -5.30 1.74
N THR A 7 -2.76 -5.44 2.41
CA THR A 7 -2.50 -6.57 3.30
C THR A 7 -2.50 -6.13 4.76
N TYR A 8 -3.12 -6.94 5.63
CA TYR A 8 -3.11 -6.75 7.07
C TYR A 8 -2.10 -7.69 7.72
N CYS A 9 -1.03 -7.14 8.27
CA CYS A 9 0.04 -7.89 8.91
C CYS A 9 -0.08 -7.76 10.44
N ARG A 10 -0.23 -8.90 11.12
CA ARG A 10 -0.20 -8.95 12.59
C ARG A 10 1.25 -8.90 13.08
N THR A 11 1.53 -8.01 14.03
CA THR A 11 2.84 -7.88 14.66
C THR A 11 2.73 -8.13 16.16
N TRP A 12 3.87 -8.34 16.83
CA TRP A 12 3.92 -8.60 18.27
C TRP A 12 3.37 -7.44 19.12
N ALA A 13 3.51 -6.20 18.63
CA ALA A 13 3.05 -4.99 19.31
C ALA A 13 1.65 -4.52 18.84
N GLY A 14 1.00 -5.24 17.91
CA GLY A 14 -0.29 -4.84 17.36
C GLY A 14 -0.46 -5.24 15.90
N PHE A 15 -0.82 -4.28 15.05
CA PHE A 15 -1.11 -4.55 13.63
C PHE A 15 -0.53 -3.46 12.72
N VAL A 16 -0.17 -3.86 11.51
CA VAL A 16 0.34 -2.98 10.45
C VAL A 16 -0.46 -3.24 9.18
N TYR A 17 -0.96 -2.16 8.58
CA TYR A 17 -1.56 -2.15 7.25
C TYR A 17 -0.47 -1.83 6.24
N VAL A 18 -0.25 -2.73 5.30
CA VAL A 18 0.73 -2.57 4.23
C VAL A 18 0.00 -2.49 2.90
N THR A 19 0.45 -1.56 2.06
CA THR A 19 -0.15 -1.25 0.77
C THR A 19 0.90 -1.27 -0.30
N PHE A 20 0.58 -1.85 -1.44
CA PHE A 20 1.46 -1.91 -2.60
C PHE A 20 0.71 -1.45 -3.84
N VAL A 21 1.37 -0.66 -4.70
CA VAL A 21 0.89 -0.38 -6.05
C VAL A 21 1.80 -1.06 -7.04
N ILE A 22 1.19 -1.80 -7.94
CA ILE A 22 1.85 -2.55 -8.99
C ILE A 22 1.42 -1.95 -10.32
N ASP A 23 2.39 -1.63 -11.17
CA ASP A 23 2.14 -1.25 -12.54
C ASP A 23 1.76 -2.48 -13.38
N CYS A 24 0.62 -2.42 -14.09
CA CYS A 24 0.09 -3.55 -14.86
C CYS A 24 0.95 -3.87 -16.09
N PHE A 25 1.69 -2.89 -16.63
CA PHE A 25 2.48 -3.07 -17.83
C PHE A 25 3.85 -3.70 -17.56
N SER A 26 4.51 -3.29 -16.48
CA SER A 26 5.85 -3.75 -16.12
C SER A 26 5.87 -4.79 -15.00
N GLN A 27 4.73 -5.02 -14.34
CA GLN A 27 4.61 -5.79 -13.09
C GLN A 27 5.56 -5.29 -11.99
N ALA A 28 6.04 -4.05 -12.12
CA ALA A 28 6.93 -3.43 -11.15
C ALA A 28 6.11 -2.82 -10.01
N ILE A 29 6.65 -2.91 -8.80
CA ILE A 29 6.10 -2.19 -7.64
C ILE A 29 6.52 -0.72 -7.78
N VAL A 30 5.56 0.16 -8.04
CA VAL A 30 5.80 1.60 -8.22
C VAL A 30 5.73 2.39 -6.92
N GLY A 31 5.11 1.81 -5.88
CA GLY A 31 5.02 2.46 -4.57
C GLY A 31 4.55 1.50 -3.48
N TRP A 32 4.93 1.79 -2.24
CA TRP A 32 4.50 1.05 -1.07
C TRP A 32 4.36 1.97 0.15
N HIS A 33 3.47 1.61 1.07
CA HIS A 33 3.29 2.33 2.32
C HIS A 33 2.81 1.40 3.44
N ALA A 34 3.41 1.53 4.63
CA ALA A 34 3.05 0.76 5.82
C ALA A 34 2.66 1.70 6.96
N SER A 35 1.55 1.44 7.64
CA SER A 35 1.10 2.23 8.79
C SER A 35 0.38 1.35 9.81
N THR A 36 0.49 1.71 11.09
CA THR A 36 -0.16 1.02 12.21
C THR A 36 -1.61 1.46 12.44
N VAL A 37 -2.04 2.52 11.75
CA VAL A 37 -3.40 3.09 11.84
C VAL A 37 -4.15 2.81 10.56
N LYS A 38 -5.39 2.32 10.66
CA LYS A 38 -6.29 2.07 9.53
C LYS A 38 -6.84 3.40 9.00
N ASP A 39 -6.00 4.16 8.32
CA ASP A 39 -6.33 5.50 7.83
C ASP A 39 -6.57 5.49 6.31
N THR A 40 -7.64 6.13 5.85
CA THR A 40 -7.96 6.26 4.40
C THR A 40 -6.88 7.06 3.66
N ALA A 41 -6.10 7.85 4.39
CA ALA A 41 -4.93 8.57 3.88
C ALA A 41 -3.84 7.66 3.30
N ILE A 42 -3.78 6.38 3.69
CA ILE A 42 -2.85 5.40 3.13
C ILE A 42 -3.08 5.24 1.63
N VAL A 43 -4.33 5.03 1.21
CA VAL A 43 -4.68 4.82 -0.20
C VAL A 43 -4.32 6.05 -1.02
N THR A 44 -4.62 7.24 -0.51
CA THR A 44 -4.32 8.51 -1.18
C THR A 44 -2.82 8.75 -1.33
N THR A 45 -2.03 8.40 -0.31
CA THR A 45 -0.56 8.53 -0.35
C THR A 45 0.04 7.62 -1.42
N VAL A 46 -0.47 6.40 -1.47
CA VAL A 46 0.00 5.35 -2.37
C VAL A 46 -0.43 5.63 -3.82
N LEU A 47 -1.64 6.18 -4.03
CA LEU A 47 -2.07 6.71 -5.34
C LEU A 47 -1.18 7.87 -5.81
N LYS A 48 -0.79 8.78 -4.90
CA LYS A 48 0.09 9.90 -5.23
C LYS A 48 1.51 9.47 -5.58
N MET A 49 2.02 8.38 -4.99
CA MET A 49 3.32 7.84 -5.38
C MET A 49 3.30 7.15 -6.75
N ALA A 50 2.13 6.74 -7.23
CA ALA A 50 1.96 6.06 -8.50
C ALA A 50 1.67 7.02 -9.68
N LEU A 51 1.56 8.33 -9.42
CA LEU A 51 1.37 9.39 -10.42
C LEU A 51 2.70 10.11 -10.69
#